data_AF-A0AAY5F136-F1
#
_entry.id   AF-A0AAY5F136-F1
#
_cell.length_a   1.000
_cell.length_b   1.000
_cell.length_c   1.000
_cell.angle_alpha   90.00
_cell.angle_beta   90.00
_cell.angle_gamma   90.00
#
_symmetry.space_group_name_H-M   'P 1'
#
loop_
_entity.id
_entity.type
_entity.pdbx_description
1 polymer ?
#
loop_
_entity_poly.entity_id
_entity_poly.type
_entity_poly.pdbx_seq_one_letter_code
_entity_poly.pdbx_strand_id
1 'polypeptide(L)'
;MSCTGFEMCPFNKMSNFAHVIFQNVGKSFLPQTALECRYTLTPFITPNPKDWVGIFKVGWSSARDYYTFLWSPMPENYTEASSVHRTLVFQVSN
;
A
#
# COMPACT_ATOMS: atom_id res chain seq x y z
N MET A 1 -7.60 -0.40 -18.16
CA MET A 1 -6.64 -1.31 -17.49
C MET A 1 -7.18 -1.54 -16.08
N SER A 2 -7.49 -2.77 -15.70
CA SER A 2 -8.01 -3.08 -14.36
C SER A 2 -6.82 -3.28 -13.42
N CYS A 3 -6.59 -2.32 -12.53
CA CYS A 3 -5.63 -2.44 -11.43
C CYS A 3 -6.36 -3.07 -10.25
N THR A 4 -5.95 -4.27 -9.82
CA THR A 4 -6.70 -5.03 -8.80
C THR A 4 -5.86 -5.36 -7.55
N GLY A 5 -4.70 -4.73 -7.36
CA GLY A 5 -3.83 -5.05 -6.22
C GLY A 5 -3.03 -3.85 -5.74
N PHE A 6 -3.13 -3.60 -4.44
CA PHE A 6 -2.15 -2.83 -3.69
C PHE A 6 -1.33 -3.81 -2.85
N GLU A 7 -0.02 -3.59 -2.77
CA GLU A 7 0.86 -4.34 -1.86
C GLU A 7 1.77 -3.37 -1.14
N MET A 8 2.00 -3.64 0.15
CA MET A 8 3.00 -2.94 0.94
C MET A 8 4.16 -3.90 1.21
N CYS A 9 5.35 -3.53 0.74
CA CYS A 9 6.55 -4.36 0.86
C CYS A 9 7.41 -3.94 2.06
N PRO A 10 7.52 -4.75 3.13
CA PRO A 10 8.39 -4.45 4.25
C PRO A 10 9.87 -4.60 3.88
N PHE A 11 10.74 -3.74 4.43
CA PHE A 11 12.19 -3.75 4.16
C PHE A 11 12.90 -5.06 4.61
N ASN A 12 12.31 -5.82 5.55
CA ASN A 12 12.86 -7.09 6.04
C ASN A 12 11.81 -8.21 5.85
N LYS A 13 12.08 -9.17 4.96
CA LYS A 13 11.12 -10.21 4.55
C LYS A 13 10.89 -11.25 5.65
N MET A 14 9.66 -11.34 6.15
CA MET A 14 9.04 -12.60 6.57
C MET A 14 7.54 -12.51 6.23
N SER A 15 7.09 -13.45 5.39
CA SER A 15 5.72 -13.55 4.88
C SER A 15 4.71 -13.69 6.02
N ASN A 16 3.86 -12.68 6.17
CA ASN A 16 2.52 -12.76 6.76
C ASN A 16 1.63 -11.78 5.98
N PHE A 17 1.05 -12.25 4.87
CA PHE A 17 0.41 -11.42 3.84
C PHE A 17 -0.83 -10.60 4.30
N ALA A 18 -1.18 -10.63 5.60
CA ALA A 18 -2.36 -9.97 6.15
C ALA A 18 -2.03 -8.94 7.25
N HIS A 19 -0.78 -8.48 7.37
CA HIS A 19 -0.45 -7.44 8.36
C HIS A 19 -0.87 -6.03 7.94
N VAL A 20 -1.36 -5.87 6.71
CA VAL A 20 -1.82 -4.62 6.15
C VAL A 20 -3.16 -4.88 5.49
N ILE A 21 -4.18 -4.13 5.87
CA ILE A 21 -5.53 -4.32 5.36
C ILE A 21 -5.87 -3.12 4.50
N PHE A 22 -5.94 -3.31 3.17
CA PHE A 22 -6.43 -2.29 2.26
C PHE A 22 -7.94 -2.15 2.37
N GLN A 23 -8.39 -0.93 2.62
CA GLN A 23 -9.80 -0.60 2.81
C GLN A 23 -10.35 0.12 1.58
N ASN A 24 -11.63 -0.13 1.26
CA ASN A 24 -12.34 0.52 0.16
C ASN A 24 -11.63 0.39 -1.20
N VAL A 25 -10.99 -0.76 -1.46
CA VAL A 25 -10.42 -1.05 -2.77
C VAL A 25 -11.54 -1.25 -3.78
N GLY A 26 -11.74 -0.26 -4.66
CA GLY A 26 -12.70 -0.34 -5.75
C GLY A 26 -12.35 -1.46 -6.74
N LYS A 27 -13.36 -2.03 -7.39
CA LYS A 27 -13.18 -3.03 -8.46
C LYS A 27 -12.56 -2.43 -9.74
N SER A 28 -12.70 -1.12 -9.90
CA SER A 28 -12.19 -0.35 -11.02
C SER A 28 -11.97 1.09 -10.56
N PHE A 29 -10.90 1.70 -11.03
CA PHE A 29 -10.60 3.10 -10.79
C PHE A 29 -10.70 3.87 -12.10
N LEU A 30 -11.23 5.09 -12.04
CA LEU A 30 -11.38 5.92 -13.23
C LEU A 30 -10.01 6.37 -13.73
N PRO A 31 -9.72 6.22 -15.03
CA PRO A 31 -8.54 6.87 -15.61
C PRO A 31 -8.68 8.38 -15.42
N GLN A 32 -7.58 9.06 -15.06
CA GLN A 32 -7.51 10.52 -14.84
C GLN A 32 -8.11 11.05 -13.52
N THR A 33 -8.53 10.19 -12.58
CA THR A 33 -8.90 10.62 -11.23
C THR A 33 -7.83 10.19 -10.23
N ALA A 34 -7.49 11.05 -9.27
CA ALA A 34 -6.60 10.69 -8.18
C ALA A 34 -7.14 9.47 -7.43
N LEU A 35 -6.26 8.49 -7.19
CA LEU A 35 -6.62 7.24 -6.55
C LEU A 35 -6.28 7.29 -5.07
N GLU A 36 -7.32 7.36 -4.24
CA GLU A 36 -7.18 7.26 -2.80
C GLU A 36 -7.05 5.79 -2.37
N CYS A 37 -5.90 5.46 -1.79
CA CYS A 37 -5.59 4.16 -1.23
C CYS A 37 -5.62 4.27 0.30
N ARG A 38 -6.61 3.64 0.93
CA ARG A 38 -6.73 3.55 2.39
C ARG A 38 -6.21 2.19 2.83
N TYR A 39 -5.41 2.17 3.89
CA TYR A 39 -4.95 0.93 4.49
C TYR A 39 -4.78 1.07 6.00
N THR A 40 -4.91 -0.06 6.69
CA THR A 40 -4.66 -0.18 8.12
C THR A 40 -3.41 -1.02 8.34
N LEU A 41 -2.43 -0.43 9.03
CA LEU A 41 -1.33 -1.16 9.63
C LEU A 41 -1.88 -1.92 10.83
N THR A 42 -1.73 -3.25 10.84
CA THR A 42 -2.14 -4.07 11.99
C THR A 42 -1.05 -4.07 13.06
N PRO A 43 -1.34 -4.53 14.28
CA PRO A 43 -0.36 -4.67 15.37
C PRO A 43 0.84 -5.57 15.04
N PHE A 44 0.74 -6.36 13.98
CA PHE A 44 1.71 -7.39 13.62
C PHE A 44 2.81 -6.88 12.68
N ILE A 45 2.76 -5.61 12.25
CA ILE A 45 3.79 -4.97 11.44
C ILE A 45 4.33 -3.72 12.13
N THR A 46 5.65 -3.61 12.16
CA THR A 46 6.33 -2.37 12.54
C THR A 46 6.60 -1.56 11.28
N PRO A 47 6.00 -0.36 11.12
CA PRO A 47 6.23 0.47 9.95
C PRO A 47 7.69 0.94 9.88
N ASN A 48 8.23 0.99 8.66
CA ASN A 48 9.55 1.51 8.36
C ASN A 48 9.46 2.74 7.45
N PRO A 49 10.33 3.74 7.61
CA PRO A 49 10.41 4.88 6.67
C PRO A 49 10.71 4.48 5.21
N LYS A 50 11.21 3.26 4.98
CA LYS A 50 11.47 2.69 3.65
C LYS A 50 10.33 1.79 3.16
N ASP A 51 9.21 1.71 3.88
CA ASP A 51 8.04 0.99 3.38
C ASP A 51 7.35 1.81 2.31
N TRP A 52 6.78 1.14 1.32
CA TRP A 52 6.09 1.77 0.20
C TRP A 52 4.90 0.93 -0.22
N VAL A 53 3.89 1.61 -0.76
CA VAL A 53 2.70 1.00 -1.33
C VAL A 53 2.79 1.08 -2.84
N GLY A 54 2.72 -0.08 -3.49
CA GLY A 54 2.76 -0.20 -4.94
C GLY A 54 1.38 -0.48 -5.52
N ILE A 55 1.14 0.04 -6.73
CA ILE A 55 0.05 -0.41 -7.60
C ILE A 55 0.64 -1.43 -8.57
N PHE A 56 0.06 -2.62 -8.62
CA PHE A 56 0.54 -3.69 -9.49
C PHE A 56 -0.51 -4.08 -10.53
N LYS A 57 -0.04 -4.49 -11.70
CA LYS A 57 -0.88 -5.15 -12.70
C LYS A 57 -1.13 -6.59 -12.26
N VAL A 58 -2.31 -7.14 -12.56
CA VAL A 58 -2.61 -8.57 -12.36
C VAL A 58 -1.54 -9.43 -13.02
N GLY A 59 -1.04 -10.43 -12.29
CA GLY A 59 0.00 -11.34 -12.77
C GLY A 59 1.43 -10.84 -12.53
N TRP A 60 1.64 -9.85 -11.66
CA TRP A 60 2.96 -9.47 -11.18
C TRP A 60 3.66 -10.66 -10.51
N SER A 61 4.98 -10.78 -10.69
CA SER A 61 5.79 -11.88 -10.14
C SER A 61 6.74 -11.40 -9.05
N SER A 62 7.10 -10.13 -9.06
CA SER A 62 8.00 -9.50 -8.10
C SER A 62 7.53 -8.11 -7.72
N ALA A 63 7.95 -7.66 -6.54
CA ALA A 63 7.79 -6.26 -6.11
C ALA A 63 8.46 -5.26 -7.07
N ARG A 64 9.27 -5.69 -8.04
CA ARG A 64 9.81 -4.80 -9.10
C ARG A 64 8.83 -4.52 -10.23
N ASP A 65 7.73 -5.28 -10.33
CA ASP A 65 6.73 -5.15 -11.38
C ASP A 65 5.65 -4.09 -11.03
N TYR A 66 6.00 -3.15 -10.16
CA TYR A 66 5.08 -2.06 -9.79
C TYR A 66 4.82 -1.17 -11.01
N TYR A 67 3.56 -0.79 -11.20
CA TYR A 67 3.18 0.24 -12.16
C TYR A 67 3.57 1.63 -11.66
N THR A 68 3.26 1.90 -10.40
CA THR A 68 3.66 3.11 -9.67
C THR A 68 3.74 2.79 -8.19
N PHE A 69 4.43 3.61 -7.42
CA PHE A 69 4.55 3.46 -5.98
C PHE A 69 4.55 4.82 -5.27
N LEU A 70 4.19 4.78 -3.99
CA LEU A 70 4.35 5.89 -3.07
C LEU A 70 4.97 5.38 -1.76
N TRP A 71 5.86 6.18 -1.18
CA TRP A 71 6.39 5.89 0.15
C TRP A 71 5.28 5.95 1.19
N SER A 72 5.27 5.00 2.11
CA SER A 72 4.36 4.97 3.24
C SER A 72 4.88 5.95 4.30
N PRO A 73 4.14 7.04 4.61
CA PRO A 73 4.62 8.00 5.59
C PRO A 73 4.62 7.37 6.99
N MET A 74 5.75 7.49 7.70
CA MET A 74 5.89 7.01 9.07
C MET A 74 4.84 7.67 9.99
N PRO A 75 4.13 6.92 10.85
CA PRO A 75 3.25 7.52 11.85
C PRO A 75 4.10 8.24 12.91
N GLU A 76 3.78 9.51 13.19
CA GLU A 76 4.54 10.34 14.15
C GLU A 76 4.47 9.80 15.59
N ASN A 77 3.34 9.19 15.95
CA ASN A 77 3.09 8.63 17.29
C ASN A 77 2.86 7.12 17.22
N TYR A 78 3.73 6.39 16.49
CA TYR A 78 3.62 4.94 16.41
C TYR A 78 3.89 4.29 17.77
N THR A 79 2.89 3.59 18.30
CA THR A 79 3.04 2.68 19.43
C THR A 79 3.17 1.25 18.90
N GLU A 80 4.12 0.49 19.40
CA GLU A 80 4.25 -0.93 19.05
C GLU A 80 2.94 -1.68 19.32
N ALA A 81 2.59 -2.60 18.43
CA ALA A 81 1.34 -3.36 18.47
C ALA A 81 0.04 -2.52 18.42
N SER A 82 0.11 -1.27 17.93
CA SER A 82 -1.09 -0.46 17.65
C SER A 82 -1.57 -0.64 16.21
N SER A 83 -2.87 -0.43 15.99
CA SER A 83 -3.44 -0.36 14.64
C SER A 83 -3.50 1.08 14.17
N VAL A 84 -2.95 1.37 13.00
CA VAL A 84 -2.86 2.74 12.47
C VAL A 84 -3.51 2.81 11.09
N HIS A 85 -4.48 3.71 10.94
CA HIS A 85 -5.13 4.00 9.66
C HIS A 85 -4.30 5.01 8.88
N ARG A 86 -4.10 4.75 7.58
CA ARG A 86 -3.34 5.60 6.68
C ARG A 86 -4.06 5.73 5.34
N THR A 87 -3.77 6.84 4.67
CA THR A 87 -4.29 7.17 3.35
C THR A 87 -3.13 7.66 2.48
N LEU A 88 -3.04 7.13 1.27
CA LEU A 88 -2.17 7.60 0.20
C LEU A 88 -3.02 8.04 -0.98
N VAL A 89 -2.59 9.09 -1.66
CA VAL A 89 -3.27 9.58 -2.87
C VAL A 89 -2.31 9.46 -4.04
N PHE A 90 -2.56 8.48 -4.91
CA PHE A 90 -1.84 8.31 -6.15
C PHE A 90 -2.36 9.33 -7.16
N GLN A 91 -1.52 10.30 -7.51
CA GLN A 91 -1.82 11.26 -8.57
C GLN A 91 -1.64 10.57 -9.93
N VAL A 92 -2.56 10.82 -10.85
CA VAL A 92 -2.39 10.46 -12.24
C VAL A 92 -1.55 11.58 -12.87
N SER A 93 -0.27 11.34 -13.09
CA SER A 93 0.55 12.23 -13.91
C SER A 93 0.09 12.10 -15.35
N ASN A 94 -0.36 13.23 -15.92
CA ASN A 94 -0.79 13.37 -17.31
C ASN A 94 0.40 13.24 -18.27
#